data_AF-A0AAW3KAB0-F1
#
_entry.id   AF-A0AAW3KAB0-F1
#
_cell.length_a   1.000
_cell.length_b   1.000
_cell.length_c   1.000
_cell.angle_alpha   90.00
_cell.angle_beta   90.00
_cell.angle_gamma   90.00
#
_symmetry.space_group_name_H-M   'P 1'
#
loop_
_entity.id
_entity.type
_entity.pdbx_description
1 polymer ?
#
loop_
_entity_poly.entity_id
_entity_poly.type
_entity_poly.pdbx_seq_one_letter_code
_entity_poly.pdbx_strand_id
1 'polypeptide(L)'
;MFEISLTTKKDIINSLISKENLFGKLSDIEVLEFFDSILNLRSLPTTDHRKGQYPTAYEDFYQHYVNNNDWDNNELLKIKFDFTNDNDNFIKFITKIISPEVRISNEEIIEYCNLIEDLTKKDNLIFQVWDYEPTTKLSIYRLFQNSECSDYIRNIPQKKYYFM
;
A
#
# COMPACT_ATOMS: atom_id res chain seq x y z
N MET A 1 -6.08 -6.69 -17.25
CA MET A 1 -5.95 -5.92 -16.00
C MET A 1 -6.99 -6.45 -15.05
N PHE A 2 -6.57 -6.92 -13.87
CA PHE A 2 -7.48 -7.55 -12.90
C PHE A 2 -8.20 -6.47 -12.11
N GLU A 3 -9.49 -6.66 -11.88
CA GLU A 3 -10.33 -5.71 -11.13
C GLU A 3 -10.66 -6.30 -9.77
N ILE A 4 -10.42 -5.52 -8.70
CA ILE A 4 -10.78 -5.90 -7.34
C ILE A 4 -12.16 -5.33 -7.04
N SER A 5 -13.08 -6.18 -6.57
CA SER A 5 -14.45 -5.73 -6.28
C SER A 5 -14.47 -4.63 -5.22
N LEU A 6 -15.41 -3.69 -5.30
CA LEU A 6 -15.56 -2.61 -4.32
C LEU A 6 -15.69 -3.15 -2.88
N THR A 7 -16.40 -4.27 -2.71
CA THR A 7 -16.55 -4.94 -1.41
C THR A 7 -15.19 -5.42 -0.89
N THR A 8 -14.42 -6.13 -1.72
CA THR A 8 -13.07 -6.59 -1.34
C THR A 8 -12.15 -5.41 -1.00
N LYS A 9 -12.20 -4.32 -1.79
CA LYS A 9 -11.40 -3.11 -1.53
C LYS A 9 -11.73 -2.51 -0.16
N LYS A 10 -13.01 -2.39 0.18
CA LYS A 10 -13.47 -1.88 1.49
C LYS A 10 -13.04 -2.79 2.63
N ASP A 11 -13.13 -4.10 2.46
CA ASP A 11 -12.69 -5.07 3.47
C ASP A 11 -11.19 -4.94 3.75
N ILE A 12 -10.37 -4.82 2.69
CA ILE A 12 -8.92 -4.58 2.81
C ILE A 12 -8.65 -3.27 3.56
N ILE A 13 -9.29 -2.17 3.18
CA ILE A 13 -9.10 -0.87 3.86
C ILE A 13 -9.48 -0.96 5.33
N ASN A 14 -10.60 -1.61 5.66
CA ASN A 14 -11.01 -1.82 7.06
C ASN A 14 -9.99 -2.64 7.86
N SER A 15 -9.47 -3.73 7.29
CA SER A 15 -8.45 -4.55 7.92
C SER A 15 -7.13 -3.79 8.10
N LEU A 16 -6.73 -2.98 7.13
CA LEU A 16 -5.52 -2.17 7.20
C LEU A 16 -5.61 -1.07 8.25
N ILE A 17 -6.72 -0.32 8.31
CA ILE A 17 -6.94 0.73 9.32
C ILE A 17 -6.85 0.18 10.74
N SER A 18 -7.24 -1.08 10.96
CA SER A 18 -7.19 -1.73 12.27
C SER A 18 -5.76 -2.07 12.75
N LYS A 19 -4.75 -1.95 11.88
CA LYS A 19 -3.35 -2.19 12.22
C LYS A 19 -2.71 -0.93 12.78
N GLU A 20 -2.18 -1.03 14.00
CA GLU A 20 -1.44 0.06 14.65
C GLU A 20 -0.22 0.49 13.82
N ASN A 21 0.46 -0.46 13.16
CA ASN A 21 1.64 -0.22 12.32
C ASN A 21 1.29 -0.08 10.83
N LEU A 22 0.12 0.49 10.48
CA LEU A 22 -0.35 0.59 9.10
C LEU A 22 0.72 1.16 8.14
N PHE A 23 1.37 2.27 8.51
CA PHE A 23 2.41 2.90 7.70
C PHE A 23 3.84 2.48 8.11
N GLY A 24 3.98 1.40 8.89
CA GLY A 24 5.25 0.78 9.23
C GLY A 24 6.26 1.77 9.80
N LYS A 25 7.37 1.97 9.10
CA LYS A 25 8.47 2.87 9.51
C LYS A 25 8.34 4.32 9.07
N LEU A 26 7.31 4.64 8.28
CA LEU A 26 7.16 5.99 7.72
C LEU A 26 6.84 7.00 8.83
N SER A 27 7.55 8.13 8.81
CA SER A 27 7.14 9.34 9.53
C SER A 27 5.94 10.01 8.85
N ASP A 28 5.28 10.95 9.53
CA ASP A 28 4.06 11.57 9.00
C ASP A 28 4.27 12.29 7.65
N ILE A 29 5.46 12.88 7.46
CA ILE A 29 5.82 13.50 6.18
C ILE A 29 6.04 12.46 5.08
N GLU A 30 6.60 11.30 5.41
CA GLU A 30 6.79 10.20 4.46
C GLU A 30 5.46 9.52 4.12
N VAL A 31 4.51 9.47 5.06
CA VAL A 31 3.12 9.07 4.76
C VAL A 31 2.51 10.01 3.73
N LEU A 32 2.65 11.32 3.93
CA LEU A 32 2.16 12.30 2.96
C LEU A 32 2.80 12.11 1.56
N GLU A 33 4.11 11.90 1.47
CA GLU A 33 4.79 11.61 0.20
C GLU A 33 4.37 10.26 -0.39
N PHE A 34 4.06 9.28 0.45
CA PHE A 34 3.49 8.01 0.02
C PHE A 34 2.17 8.24 -0.74
N PHE A 35 1.27 9.06 -0.21
CA PHE A 35 -0.01 9.37 -0.88
C PHE A 35 0.19 10.21 -2.15
N ASP A 36 1.08 11.21 -2.12
CA ASP A 36 1.39 12.02 -3.30
C ASP A 36 1.95 11.18 -4.45
N SER A 37 2.78 10.17 -4.15
CA SER A 37 3.31 9.27 -5.17
C SER A 37 2.25 8.42 -5.89
N ILE A 38 1.07 8.24 -5.28
CA ILE A 38 -0.05 7.48 -5.86
C ILE A 38 -1.04 8.40 -6.55
N LEU A 39 -1.44 9.49 -5.88
CA LEU A 39 -2.56 10.34 -6.28
C LEU A 39 -2.14 11.67 -6.92
N ASN A 40 -0.85 12.02 -6.88
CA ASN A 40 -0.34 13.32 -7.31
C ASN A 40 -1.12 14.47 -6.63
N LEU A 41 -1.10 14.47 -5.29
CA LEU A 41 -1.83 15.41 -4.43
C LEU A 41 -1.52 16.87 -4.74
N ARG A 42 -0.30 17.17 -5.17
CA ARG A 42 0.13 18.50 -5.62
C ARG A 42 -0.66 19.01 -6.83
N SER A 43 -1.27 18.11 -7.61
CA SER A 43 -2.12 18.45 -8.75
C SER A 43 -3.61 18.45 -8.42
N LEU A 44 -4.00 18.02 -7.23
CA LEU A 44 -5.40 17.97 -6.79
C LEU A 44 -5.76 19.22 -5.98
N PRO A 45 -6.98 19.77 -6.14
CA PRO A 45 -7.41 20.90 -5.34
C PRO A 45 -7.65 20.49 -3.88
N THR A 46 -7.43 21.41 -2.95
CA THR A 46 -7.74 21.21 -1.53
C THR A 46 -9.23 20.99 -1.26
N THR A 47 -9.54 20.28 -0.17
CA THR A 47 -10.89 20.18 0.41
C THR A 47 -11.12 21.17 1.55
N ASP A 48 -10.06 21.79 2.08
CA ASP A 48 -10.13 22.82 3.12
C ASP A 48 -10.86 24.07 2.59
N HIS A 49 -11.65 24.70 3.46
CA HIS A 49 -12.27 26.00 3.21
C HIS A 49 -11.24 27.13 2.98
N ARG A 50 -10.02 27.01 3.53
CA ARG A 50 -8.90 27.97 3.43
C ARG A 50 -8.12 27.83 2.11
N LYS A 51 -8.82 27.66 0.99
CA LYS A 51 -8.21 27.41 -0.34
C LYS A 51 -7.19 28.45 -0.79
N GLY A 52 -7.30 29.69 -0.31
CA GLY A 52 -6.31 30.74 -0.59
C GLY A 52 -4.97 30.56 0.12
N GLN A 53 -4.94 29.79 1.22
CA GLN A 53 -3.72 29.51 2.00
C GLN A 53 -3.14 28.13 1.69
N TYR A 54 -4.02 27.15 1.41
CA TYR A 54 -3.64 25.77 1.10
C TYR A 54 -4.33 25.35 -0.21
N PRO A 55 -3.84 25.76 -1.39
CA PRO A 55 -4.54 25.53 -2.66
C PRO A 55 -4.65 24.05 -3.08
N THR A 56 -3.73 23.18 -2.63
CA THR A 56 -3.63 21.79 -3.07
C THR A 56 -4.02 20.79 -1.98
N ALA A 57 -4.40 19.58 -2.39
CA ALA A 57 -4.64 18.48 -1.46
C ALA A 57 -3.36 18.09 -0.69
N TYR A 58 -2.19 18.34 -1.25
CA TYR A 58 -0.90 18.14 -0.58
C TYR A 58 -0.78 19.05 0.65
N GLU A 59 -1.09 20.34 0.49
CA GLU A 59 -1.03 21.31 1.59
C GLU A 59 -2.12 21.08 2.64
N ASP A 60 -3.31 20.65 2.20
CA ASP A 60 -4.42 20.21 3.07
C ASP A 60 -3.96 19.03 3.97
N PHE A 61 -3.38 17.99 3.34
CA PHE A 61 -2.81 16.85 4.04
C PHE A 61 -1.73 17.29 5.02
N TYR A 62 -0.76 18.08 4.58
CA TYR A 62 0.34 18.54 5.43
C TYR A 62 -0.19 19.28 6.66
N GLN A 63 -1.17 20.17 6.47
CA GLN A 63 -1.71 20.95 7.58
C GLN A 63 -2.45 20.08 8.60
N HIS A 64 -3.25 19.12 8.15
CA HIS A 64 -4.10 18.34 9.03
C HIS A 64 -3.38 17.12 9.64
N TYR A 65 -2.66 16.37 8.82
CA TYR A 65 -2.01 15.13 9.26
C TYR A 65 -0.62 15.37 9.87
N VAL A 66 0.19 16.30 9.34
CA VAL A 66 1.59 16.50 9.80
C VAL A 66 1.69 17.61 10.86
N ASN A 67 1.00 18.74 10.67
CA ASN A 67 1.08 19.86 11.61
C ASN A 67 0.10 19.75 12.78
N ASN A 68 -1.16 19.38 12.50
CA ASN A 68 -2.23 19.41 13.49
C ASN A 68 -2.47 18.05 14.18
N ASN A 69 -2.11 16.95 13.52
CA ASN A 69 -2.41 15.58 13.93
C ASN A 69 -3.91 15.36 14.20
N ASP A 70 -4.79 15.96 13.37
CA ASP A 70 -6.25 15.89 13.53
C ASP A 70 -6.95 14.93 12.56
N TRP A 71 -6.20 14.30 11.65
CA TRP A 71 -6.65 13.19 10.81
C TRP A 71 -6.08 11.86 11.31
N ASP A 72 -6.97 10.90 11.60
CA ASP A 72 -6.59 9.52 11.89
C ASP A 72 -6.62 8.64 10.61
N ASN A 73 -6.29 7.35 10.74
CA ASN A 73 -6.32 6.42 9.61
C ASN A 73 -7.71 6.24 8.99
N ASN A 74 -8.80 6.39 9.75
CA ASN A 74 -10.16 6.31 9.20
C ASN A 74 -10.47 7.56 8.37
N GLU A 75 -10.23 8.74 8.91
CA GLU A 75 -10.40 10.02 8.21
C GLU A 75 -9.57 10.01 6.92
N LEU A 76 -8.32 9.58 7.02
CA LEU A 76 -7.38 9.58 5.90
C LEU A 76 -7.80 8.64 4.77
N LEU A 77 -8.10 7.37 5.06
CA LEU A 77 -8.33 6.35 4.04
C LEU A 77 -9.79 6.19 3.59
N LYS A 78 -10.77 6.66 4.38
CA LYS A 78 -12.20 6.53 4.02
C LYS A 78 -12.86 7.84 3.62
N ILE A 79 -12.37 8.96 4.15
CA ILE A 79 -13.04 10.26 3.98
C ILE A 79 -12.25 11.15 3.03
N LYS A 80 -10.93 11.25 3.23
CA LYS A 80 -10.07 12.16 2.45
C LYS A 80 -9.55 11.55 1.15
N PHE A 81 -8.98 10.35 1.21
CA PHE A 81 -8.34 9.70 0.07
C PHE A 81 -8.89 8.29 -0.15
N ASP A 82 -10.14 8.23 -0.60
CA ASP A 82 -10.81 6.97 -0.91
C ASP A 82 -10.19 6.32 -2.17
N PHE A 83 -9.26 5.39 -1.95
CA PHE A 83 -8.64 4.59 -3.00
C PHE A 83 -9.62 3.59 -3.65
N THR A 84 -10.83 3.37 -3.11
CA THR A 84 -11.68 2.26 -3.55
C THR A 84 -12.34 2.47 -4.91
N ASN A 85 -12.47 3.73 -5.34
CA ASN A 85 -13.13 4.10 -6.61
C ASN A 85 -12.24 3.90 -7.85
N ASP A 86 -10.92 3.86 -7.68
CA ASP A 86 -9.96 3.70 -8.78
C ASP A 86 -9.15 2.41 -8.56
N ASN A 87 -9.26 1.47 -9.49
CA ASN A 87 -8.60 0.17 -9.35
C ASN A 87 -7.07 0.26 -9.39
N ASP A 88 -6.53 1.18 -10.19
CA ASP A 88 -5.09 1.28 -10.42
C ASP A 88 -4.41 1.91 -9.22
N ASN A 89 -5.01 2.98 -8.68
CA ASN A 89 -4.55 3.61 -7.46
C ASN A 89 -4.70 2.67 -6.26
N PHE A 90 -5.77 1.87 -6.21
CA PHE A 90 -5.91 0.83 -5.20
C PHE A 90 -4.79 -0.22 -5.25
N ILE A 91 -4.48 -0.74 -6.45
CA ILE A 91 -3.40 -1.72 -6.63
C ILE A 91 -2.04 -1.11 -6.26
N LYS A 92 -1.77 0.13 -6.65
CA LYS A 92 -0.56 0.86 -6.24
C LYS A 92 -0.49 0.99 -4.72
N PHE A 93 -1.58 1.36 -4.07
CA PHE A 93 -1.67 1.51 -2.62
C PHE A 93 -1.32 0.19 -1.91
N ILE A 94 -2.01 -0.91 -2.21
CA ILE A 94 -1.76 -2.20 -1.55
C ILE A 94 -0.39 -2.80 -1.89
N THR A 95 0.20 -2.45 -3.05
CA THR A 95 1.55 -2.90 -3.40
C THR A 95 2.60 -2.08 -2.64
N LYS A 96 2.39 -0.78 -2.48
CA LYS A 96 3.31 0.10 -1.77
C LYS A 96 3.25 -0.12 -0.27
N ILE A 97 2.08 -0.43 0.31
CA ILE A 97 1.90 -0.68 1.76
C ILE A 97 2.67 -1.90 2.26
N ILE A 98 2.93 -2.89 1.39
CA ILE A 98 3.72 -4.09 1.69
C ILE A 98 5.19 -3.95 1.31
N SER A 99 5.59 -2.84 0.69
CA SER A 99 6.92 -2.70 0.12
C SER A 99 7.99 -2.45 1.20
N PRO A 100 9.28 -2.68 0.89
CA PRO A 100 10.40 -2.27 1.74
C PRO A 100 10.49 -0.76 2.03
N GLU A 101 9.74 0.08 1.28
CA GLU A 101 9.60 1.51 1.61
C GLU A 101 8.88 1.70 2.95
N VAL A 102 7.89 0.85 3.24
CA VAL A 102 7.04 0.93 4.44
C VAL A 102 7.50 -0.04 5.52
N ARG A 103 7.94 -1.23 5.14
CA ARG A 103 8.23 -2.36 6.05
C ARG A 103 9.71 -2.46 6.38
N ILE A 104 10.01 -3.08 7.53
CA ILE A 104 11.39 -3.26 8.02
C ILE A 104 11.90 -4.70 7.95
N SER A 105 11.01 -5.68 7.79
CA SER A 105 11.39 -7.10 7.73
C SER A 105 10.57 -7.90 6.73
N ASN A 106 11.11 -9.04 6.27
CA ASN A 106 10.36 -9.93 5.37
C ASN A 106 9.15 -10.54 6.09
N GLU A 107 9.21 -10.76 7.40
CA GLU A 107 8.09 -11.26 8.20
C GLU A 107 6.91 -10.28 8.16
N GLU A 108 7.17 -8.98 8.32
CA GLU A 108 6.15 -7.94 8.27
C GLU A 108 5.54 -7.82 6.85
N ILE A 109 6.39 -7.88 5.83
CA ILE A 109 5.94 -7.90 4.43
C ILE A 109 5.00 -9.08 4.18
N ILE A 110 5.40 -10.29 4.61
CA ILE A 110 4.61 -11.52 4.46
C ILE A 110 3.30 -11.44 5.25
N GLU A 111 3.30 -10.86 6.45
CA GLU A 111 2.07 -10.67 7.24
C GLU A 111 1.04 -9.85 6.46
N TYR A 112 1.44 -8.70 5.91
CA TYR A 112 0.52 -7.87 5.14
C TYR A 112 0.12 -8.49 3.81
N CYS A 113 1.04 -9.22 3.14
CA CYS A 113 0.69 -9.99 1.94
C CYS A 113 -0.42 -11.01 2.24
N ASN A 114 -0.26 -11.80 3.30
CA ASN A 114 -1.24 -12.81 3.69
C ASN A 114 -2.59 -12.18 4.07
N LEU A 115 -2.57 -11.06 4.81
CA LEU A 115 -3.79 -10.33 5.16
C LEU A 115 -4.59 -9.89 3.93
N ILE A 116 -3.91 -9.34 2.92
CA ILE A 116 -4.56 -8.87 1.69
C ILE A 116 -5.02 -10.07 0.85
N GLU A 117 -4.17 -11.09 0.69
CA GLU A 117 -4.50 -12.29 -0.08
C GLU A 117 -5.70 -13.06 0.49
N ASP A 118 -5.80 -13.16 1.82
CA ASP A 118 -6.93 -13.83 2.46
C ASP A 118 -8.27 -13.18 2.09
N LEU A 119 -8.28 -11.87 1.85
CA LEU A 119 -9.44 -11.09 1.43
C LEU A 119 -9.68 -11.17 -0.09
N THR A 120 -8.63 -11.30 -0.90
CA THR A 120 -8.70 -11.39 -2.36
C THR A 120 -8.76 -12.83 -2.90
N LYS A 121 -8.87 -13.85 -2.03
CA LYS A 121 -8.97 -15.27 -2.44
C LYS A 121 -10.02 -15.52 -3.53
N LYS A 122 -11.16 -14.84 -3.45
CA LYS A 122 -12.25 -14.97 -4.44
C LYS A 122 -11.88 -14.41 -5.81
N ASP A 123 -10.95 -13.47 -5.85
CA ASP A 123 -10.48 -12.78 -7.04
C ASP A 123 -9.25 -13.49 -7.66
N ASN A 124 -8.78 -14.60 -7.05
CA ASN A 124 -7.61 -15.38 -7.46
C ASN A 124 -6.34 -14.52 -7.57
N LEU A 125 -6.15 -13.57 -6.66
CA LEU A 125 -4.99 -12.68 -6.66
C LEU A 125 -3.93 -13.15 -5.67
N ILE A 126 -2.66 -13.13 -6.08
CA ILE A 126 -1.51 -13.51 -5.27
C ILE A 126 -0.38 -12.49 -5.40
N PHE A 127 0.34 -12.26 -4.31
CA PHE A 127 1.59 -11.52 -4.33
C PHE A 127 2.75 -12.48 -4.59
N GLN A 128 3.54 -12.17 -5.61
CA GLN A 128 4.76 -12.88 -5.94
C GLN A 128 5.97 -11.98 -5.76
N VAL A 129 7.10 -12.54 -5.33
CA VAL A 129 8.35 -11.81 -5.26
C VAL A 129 8.78 -11.45 -6.67
N TRP A 130 8.94 -10.16 -6.90
CA TRP A 130 9.37 -9.58 -8.16
C TRP A 130 10.86 -9.24 -8.15
N ASP A 131 11.34 -8.70 -7.04
CA ASP A 131 12.73 -8.24 -6.90
C ASP A 131 13.11 -8.17 -5.41
N TYR A 132 14.29 -7.64 -5.11
CA TYR A 132 14.77 -7.39 -3.76
C TYR A 132 15.34 -5.99 -3.66
N GLU A 133 15.08 -5.31 -2.54
CA GLU A 133 15.69 -4.02 -2.27
C GLU A 133 17.23 -4.18 -2.22
N PRO A 134 18.01 -3.38 -2.99
CA PRO A 134 19.45 -3.62 -3.15
C PRO A 134 20.23 -3.64 -1.84
N THR A 135 19.85 -2.80 -0.89
CA THR A 135 20.57 -2.58 0.37
C THR A 135 20.14 -3.56 1.46
N THR A 136 18.83 -3.62 1.75
CA THR A 136 18.29 -4.42 2.86
C THR A 136 18.05 -5.88 2.49
N LYS A 137 18.01 -6.20 1.19
CA LYS A 137 17.59 -7.50 0.64
C LYS A 137 16.16 -7.90 1.01
N LEU A 138 15.31 -6.93 1.38
CA LEU A 138 13.89 -7.16 1.59
C LEU A 138 13.19 -7.45 0.27
N SER A 139 12.23 -8.38 0.30
CA SER A 139 11.52 -8.84 -0.88
C SER A 139 10.54 -7.77 -1.38
N ILE A 140 10.58 -7.46 -2.67
CA ILE A 140 9.64 -6.59 -3.35
C ILE A 140 8.60 -7.46 -4.03
N TYR A 141 7.33 -7.26 -3.71
CA TYR A 141 6.22 -8.05 -4.25
C TYR A 141 5.45 -7.31 -5.35
N ARG A 142 4.83 -8.07 -6.25
CA ARG A 142 3.83 -7.59 -7.20
C ARG A 142 2.61 -8.51 -7.20
N LEU A 143 1.45 -7.93 -7.51
CA LEU A 143 0.18 -8.63 -7.57
C LEU A 143 -0.02 -9.29 -8.96
N PHE A 144 -0.44 -10.55 -8.97
CA PHE A 144 -0.74 -11.34 -10.16
C PHE A 144 -2.06 -12.10 -10.01
N GLN A 145 -2.70 -12.42 -11.13
CA GLN A 145 -3.87 -13.33 -11.15
C GLN A 145 -3.40 -14.78 -11.37
N ASN A 146 -3.88 -15.69 -10.51
CA ASN A 146 -3.40 -17.08 -10.44
C ASN A 146 -3.59 -17.87 -11.75
N SER A 147 -4.55 -17.49 -12.61
CA SER A 147 -4.74 -18.11 -13.93
C SER A 147 -3.57 -17.87 -14.91
N GLU A 148 -2.71 -16.89 -14.65
CA GLU A 148 -1.48 -16.64 -15.42
C GLU A 148 -0.28 -17.45 -14.89
N CYS A 149 -0.47 -18.25 -13.83
CA CYS A 149 0.61 -18.82 -13.03
C CYS A 149 0.46 -20.34 -12.94
N SER A 150 0.74 -21.06 -14.04
CA SER A 150 0.71 -22.53 -14.03
C SER A 150 1.82 -23.19 -13.22
N ASP A 151 2.91 -22.49 -12.83
CA ASP A 151 4.14 -23.19 -12.41
C ASP A 151 4.96 -22.61 -11.25
N TYR A 152 4.55 -21.55 -10.55
CA TYR A 152 5.44 -20.92 -9.56
C TYR A 152 5.00 -21.07 -8.11
N ILE A 153 5.61 -22.07 -7.46
CA ILE A 153 5.67 -22.27 -6.02
C ILE A 153 6.31 -21.04 -5.37
N ARG A 154 5.61 -20.43 -4.41
CA ARG A 154 6.09 -19.38 -3.49
C ARG A 154 7.46 -19.79 -2.90
N ASN A 155 8.54 -19.31 -3.51
CA ASN A 155 9.94 -19.39 -3.07
C ASN A 155 10.32 -20.58 -2.17
N ILE A 156 10.75 -21.69 -2.77
CA ILE A 156 11.80 -22.51 -2.15
C ILE A 156 13.11 -21.74 -2.35
N PRO A 157 13.84 -21.33 -1.29
CA PRO A 157 15.20 -20.87 -1.47
C PRO A 157 16.04 -22.07 -1.93
N GLN A 158 16.37 -22.14 -3.23
CA GLN A 158 17.44 -23.03 -3.67
C GLN A 158 18.75 -22.52 -3.06
N LYS A 159 19.08 -23.03 -1.87
CA LYS A 159 20.47 -23.13 -1.45
C LYS A 159 21.20 -23.91 -2.55
N LYS A 160 21.84 -23.21 -3.48
CA LYS A 160 22.91 -23.80 -4.27
C LYS A 160 24.07 -24.03 -3.30
N TYR A 161 24.12 -25.25 -2.77
CA TYR A 161 25.35 -25.82 -2.26
C TYR A 161 26.37 -25.75 -3.39
N TYR A 162 27.37 -24.87 -3.27
CA TYR A 162 28.59 -25.05 -4.04
C TYR A 162 29.32 -26.24 -3.41
N PHE A 163 29.10 -27.42 -3.99
CA PHE A 163 30.03 -28.52 -3.81
C PHE A 163 31.22 -28.29 -4.74
N MET A 164 32.37 -28.15 -4.09
CA MET A 164 33.75 -28.31 -4.58
C MET A 164 34.35 -27.19 -5.43
#